data_AF-A0A7C8ZRU3-F1
#
_entry.id   AF-A0A7C8ZRU3-F1
#
_cell.length_a   1.000
_cell.length_b   1.000
_cell.length_c   1.000
_cell.angle_alpha   90.00
_cell.angle_beta   90.00
_cell.angle_gamma   90.00
#
_symmetry.space_group_name_H-M   'P 1'
#
loop_
_entity.id
_entity.type
_entity.pdbx_description
1 polymer ?
#
loop_
_entity_poly.entity_id
_entity_poly.type
_entity_poly.pdbx_seq_one_letter_code
_entity_poly.pdbx_strand_id
1 'polypeptide(L)'
;MNSLSMTLTGRVPTRPGCFASSLGFSHRLRIPSVNVLPWLAPKHRRSSGIICMAEPYLIIKLESAERTWKELSVKLADPDVVSNPSEYQKLAQSVAELDEVVSAYRRFKDCERQLEDAKALAKEEGNDEDMADMIAREIETLTNQLKELEDSLKVLLLPADPLDSRNIMLEVRAGTGGNEAGIWAGDLVRMYQKYCERNSWKFSPVSYSEAEQGGFKTYVMEIKGKRVYSKLKYESGVHRVQRVPLTET
;
A
#
# COMPACT_ATOMS: atom_id res chain seq x y z
N MET A 1 23.68 5.88 -28.62
CA MET A 1 22.95 6.10 -27.35
C MET A 1 21.49 5.76 -27.61
N ASN A 2 21.00 4.67 -27.02
CA ASN A 2 19.68 4.14 -27.35
C ASN A 2 18.72 4.35 -26.16
N SER A 3 17.57 4.95 -26.42
CA SER A 3 16.56 5.28 -25.39
C SER A 3 15.17 4.89 -25.87
N LEU A 4 14.38 4.22 -25.03
CA LEU A 4 12.96 3.93 -25.26
C LEU A 4 12.08 4.87 -24.44
N SER A 5 10.81 5.08 -24.80
CA SER A 5 9.84 5.76 -23.93
C SER A 5 8.71 4.81 -23.58
N MET A 6 8.45 4.61 -22.29
CA MET A 6 7.36 3.81 -21.78
C MET A 6 6.31 4.71 -21.14
N THR A 7 5.09 4.69 -21.66
CA THR A 7 3.99 5.54 -21.18
C THR A 7 2.89 4.66 -20.59
N LEU A 8 2.52 4.93 -19.35
CA LEU A 8 1.39 4.31 -18.65
C LEU A 8 0.25 5.34 -18.58
N THR A 9 -0.82 5.12 -19.33
CA THR A 9 -2.01 5.98 -19.25
C THR A 9 -3.11 5.32 -18.43
N GLY A 10 -3.35 5.84 -17.22
CA GLY A 10 -4.57 5.59 -16.47
C GLY A 10 -5.68 6.50 -16.98
N ARG A 11 -6.81 5.94 -17.43
CA ARG A 11 -7.91 6.74 -18.01
C ARG A 11 -8.70 7.46 -16.89
N VAL A 12 -8.84 8.79 -16.99
CA VAL A 12 -9.71 9.62 -16.13
C VAL A 12 -10.53 10.57 -17.02
N PRO A 13 -11.85 10.74 -16.78
CA PRO A 13 -12.63 11.81 -17.40
C PRO A 13 -12.46 13.13 -16.62
N THR A 14 -12.08 14.19 -17.33
CA THR A 14 -11.82 15.52 -16.77
C THR A 14 -13.11 16.33 -16.53
N ARG A 15 -13.18 17.04 -15.39
CA ARG A 15 -14.02 18.23 -15.21
C ARG A 15 -13.17 19.43 -14.75
N PRO A 16 -13.55 20.67 -15.10
CA PRO A 16 -12.67 21.84 -14.97
C PRO A 16 -12.91 22.67 -13.71
N GLY A 17 -11.81 23.19 -13.16
CA GLY A 17 -11.66 24.58 -12.70
C GLY A 17 -12.16 24.97 -11.31
N CYS A 18 -11.26 25.50 -10.48
CA CYS A 18 -11.43 26.81 -9.84
C CYS A 18 -10.11 27.31 -9.23
N PHE A 19 -9.71 28.51 -9.66
CA PHE A 19 -8.62 29.34 -9.16
C PHE A 19 -9.02 30.01 -7.83
N ALA A 20 -8.09 30.18 -6.89
CA ALA A 20 -8.18 31.25 -5.89
C ALA A 20 -6.78 31.71 -5.47
N SER A 21 -6.59 33.02 -5.58
CA SER A 21 -5.37 33.80 -5.45
C SER A 21 -5.05 34.22 -4.02
N SER A 22 -3.75 34.43 -3.79
CA SER A 22 -3.09 35.07 -2.65
C SER A 22 -3.53 36.51 -2.38
N LEU A 23 -3.55 36.91 -1.10
CA LEU A 23 -3.29 38.23 -0.50
C LEU A 23 -3.32 37.97 1.03
N GLY A 24 -2.34 38.30 1.88
CA GLY A 24 -1.38 39.39 1.85
C GLY A 24 -1.89 40.56 2.72
N PHE A 25 -1.98 40.42 4.04
CA PHE A 25 -2.21 41.57 4.94
C PHE A 25 -1.57 41.38 6.31
N SER A 26 -0.59 42.25 6.61
CA SER A 26 0.05 42.39 7.91
C SER A 26 -0.71 43.42 8.76
N HIS A 27 -1.14 43.05 9.96
CA HIS A 27 -1.37 44.04 11.01
C HIS A 27 -0.92 43.51 12.37
N ARG A 28 0.08 44.21 12.90
CA ARG A 28 0.62 44.13 14.25
C ARG A 28 -0.41 44.68 15.24
N LEU A 29 -0.91 43.84 16.15
CA LEU A 29 -1.74 44.27 17.27
C LEU A 29 -1.05 43.94 18.60
N ARG A 30 -1.09 44.94 19.49
CA ARG A 30 -0.49 44.97 20.84
C ARG A 30 -1.18 43.97 21.77
N ILE A 31 -0.37 43.23 22.52
CA ILE A 31 -0.79 42.32 23.59
C ILE A 31 -0.91 43.13 24.89
N PRO A 32 -2.04 43.13 25.61
CA PRO A 32 -2.09 43.54 27.00
C PRO A 32 -1.75 42.35 27.92
N SER A 33 -0.99 42.63 28.98
CA SER A 33 -0.56 41.66 29.99
C SER A 33 -1.75 41.10 30.77
N VAL A 34 -2.02 39.80 30.61
CA VAL A 34 -2.97 39.07 31.45
C VAL A 34 -2.21 38.30 32.51
N ASN A 35 -2.61 38.54 33.76
CA ASN A 35 -2.06 37.98 34.98
C ASN A 35 -2.20 36.44 34.98
N VAL A 36 -1.09 35.73 35.15
CA VAL A 36 -1.02 34.27 35.06
C VAL A 36 -1.37 33.65 36.42
N LEU A 37 -2.62 33.21 36.59
CA LEU A 37 -2.98 32.26 37.64
C LEU A 37 -2.45 30.87 37.26
N PRO A 38 -1.90 30.07 38.20
CA PRO A 38 -1.37 28.76 37.87
C PRO A 38 -2.53 27.82 37.49
N TRP A 39 -2.55 27.39 36.23
CA TRP A 39 -3.37 26.29 35.78
C TRP A 39 -2.98 25.03 36.55
N LEU A 40 -3.84 24.60 37.47
CA LEU A 40 -3.81 23.23 38.01
C LEU A 40 -4.13 22.28 36.84
N ALA A 41 -3.09 21.64 36.32
CA ALA A 41 -3.22 20.63 35.28
C ALA A 41 -4.18 19.52 35.73
N PRO A 42 -5.11 19.06 34.87
CA PRO A 42 -5.96 17.94 35.22
C PRO A 42 -5.07 16.70 35.41
N LYS A 43 -5.15 16.09 36.59
CA LYS A 43 -4.53 14.79 36.86
C LYS A 43 -5.20 13.77 35.93
N HIS A 44 -4.58 13.49 34.79
CA HIS A 44 -4.96 12.35 33.96
C HIS A 44 -4.84 11.09 34.83
N ARG A 45 -6.01 10.53 35.15
CA ARG A 45 -6.14 9.23 35.80
C ARG A 45 -5.57 8.22 34.81
N ARG A 46 -4.31 7.81 35.01
CA ARG A 46 -3.72 6.70 34.26
C ARG A 46 -4.56 5.47 34.59
N SER A 47 -5.45 5.09 33.68
CA SER A 47 -6.06 3.77 33.70
C SER A 47 -4.94 2.76 33.47
N SER A 48 -4.72 1.91 34.45
CA SER A 48 -3.80 0.78 34.38
C SER A 48 -4.19 -0.12 33.21
N GLY A 49 -3.16 -0.53 32.44
CA GLY A 49 -3.19 -1.79 31.70
C GLY A 49 -3.64 -1.69 30.24
N ILE A 50 -2.93 -0.90 29.43
CA ILE A 50 -2.55 -1.32 28.07
C ILE A 50 -1.18 -0.70 27.83
N ILE A 51 -0.09 -1.46 28.00
CA ILE A 51 1.22 -1.03 27.48
C ILE A 51 1.29 -1.54 26.05
N CYS A 52 0.49 -0.93 25.16
CA CYS A 52 0.67 -1.13 23.73
C CYS A 52 2.09 -0.65 23.42
N MET A 53 2.94 -1.56 22.92
CA MET A 53 4.26 -1.19 22.43
C MET A 53 4.19 -0.32 21.17
N ALA A 54 3.02 -0.28 20.52
CA ALA A 54 2.74 0.54 19.35
C ALA A 54 2.40 2.00 19.73
N GLU A 55 2.78 2.92 18.83
CA GLU A 55 2.45 4.35 18.94
C GLU A 55 0.94 4.58 19.19
N PRO A 56 0.53 5.39 20.19
CA PRO A 56 -0.88 5.58 20.55
C PRO A 56 -1.80 6.01 19.39
N TYR A 57 -1.24 6.76 18.44
CA TYR A 57 -1.96 7.19 17.23
C TYR A 57 -2.29 6.01 16.28
N LEU A 58 -1.42 5.00 16.23
CA LEU A 58 -1.59 3.81 15.39
C LEU A 58 -2.81 3.00 15.85
N ILE A 59 -2.93 2.79 17.16
CA ILE A 59 -4.02 2.03 17.77
C ILE A 59 -5.37 2.71 17.50
N ILE A 60 -5.47 4.03 17.69
CA ILE A 60 -6.70 4.78 17.40
C ILE A 60 -7.15 4.60 15.94
N LYS A 61 -6.19 4.62 15.00
CA LYS A 61 -6.49 4.38 13.58
C LYS A 61 -6.97 2.96 13.31
N LEU A 62 -6.31 1.96 13.89
CA LEU A 62 -6.67 0.54 13.72
C LEU A 62 -8.03 0.22 14.33
N GLU A 63 -8.35 0.77 15.50
CA GLU A 63 -9.67 0.66 16.11
C GLU A 63 -10.75 1.33 15.27
N SER A 64 -10.46 2.50 14.71
CA SER A 64 -11.37 3.18 13.78
C SER A 64 -11.63 2.33 12.54
N ALA A 65 -10.58 1.75 11.95
CA ALA A 65 -10.69 0.84 10.80
C ALA A 65 -11.48 -0.45 11.13
N GLU A 66 -11.27 -1.02 12.32
CA GLU A 66 -12.04 -2.18 12.79
C GLU A 66 -13.52 -1.83 12.98
N ARG A 67 -13.82 -0.64 13.50
CA ARG A 67 -15.19 -0.15 13.67
C ARG A 67 -15.88 0.04 12.32
N THR A 68 -15.25 0.73 11.38
CA THR A 68 -15.81 0.93 10.04
C THR A 68 -16.01 -0.40 9.30
N TRP A 69 -15.08 -1.35 9.41
CA TRP A 69 -15.24 -2.69 8.85
C TRP A 69 -16.47 -3.40 9.43
N LYS A 70 -16.70 -3.32 10.75
CA LYS A 70 -17.89 -3.91 11.40
C LYS A 70 -19.18 -3.27 10.89
N GLU A 71 -19.21 -1.93 10.81
CA GLU A 71 -20.38 -1.19 10.31
C GLU A 71 -20.70 -1.56 8.86
N LEU A 72 -19.69 -1.62 7.98
CA LEU A 72 -19.87 -2.01 6.58
C LEU A 72 -20.29 -3.48 6.44
N SER A 73 -19.74 -4.36 7.27
CA SER A 73 -20.12 -5.79 7.28
C SER A 73 -21.59 -5.99 7.69
N VAL A 74 -22.08 -5.22 8.65
CA VAL A 74 -23.50 -5.22 9.04
C VAL A 74 -24.37 -4.69 7.90
N LYS A 75 -23.98 -3.59 7.25
CA LYS A 75 -24.71 -3.05 6.09
C LYS A 75 -24.76 -4.01 4.90
N LEU A 76 -23.73 -4.82 4.68
CA LEU A 76 -23.73 -5.85 3.64
C LEU A 76 -24.77 -6.95 3.87
N ALA A 77 -25.17 -7.18 5.12
CA ALA A 77 -26.20 -8.15 5.47
C ALA A 77 -27.63 -7.59 5.38
N ASP A 78 -27.78 -6.30 5.09
CA ASP A 78 -29.07 -5.64 4.96
C ASP A 78 -29.79 -6.07 3.66
N PRO A 79 -31.03 -6.58 3.72
CA PRO A 79 -31.78 -7.00 2.53
C PRO A 79 -31.95 -5.88 1.49
N ASP A 80 -32.02 -4.62 1.92
CA ASP A 80 -32.16 -3.48 1.00
C ASP A 80 -30.89 -3.28 0.15
N VAL A 81 -29.71 -3.52 0.74
CA VAL A 81 -28.42 -3.45 0.04
C VAL A 81 -28.22 -4.65 -0.87
N VAL A 82 -28.59 -5.85 -0.41
CA VAL A 82 -28.50 -7.10 -1.20
C VAL A 82 -29.36 -7.02 -2.46
N SER A 83 -30.49 -6.31 -2.40
CA SER A 83 -31.36 -6.10 -3.56
C SER A 83 -30.76 -5.19 -4.65
N ASN A 84 -29.72 -4.40 -4.34
CA ASN A 84 -29.06 -3.48 -5.27
C ASN A 84 -27.62 -3.94 -5.62
N PRO A 85 -27.39 -4.57 -6.79
CA PRO A 85 -26.09 -5.12 -7.16
C PRO A 85 -24.94 -4.11 -7.19
N SER A 86 -25.20 -2.86 -7.55
CA SER A 86 -24.18 -1.81 -7.65
C SER A 86 -23.69 -1.35 -6.28
N GLU A 87 -24.62 -1.11 -5.35
CA GLU A 87 -24.30 -0.73 -3.97
C GLU A 87 -23.64 -1.89 -3.22
N TYR A 88 -24.14 -3.11 -3.40
CA TYR A 88 -23.53 -4.32 -2.85
C TYR A 88 -22.07 -4.48 -3.30
N GLN A 89 -21.79 -4.32 -4.60
CA GLN A 89 -20.43 -4.47 -5.13
C GLN A 89 -19.46 -3.44 -4.52
N LYS A 90 -19.89 -2.18 -4.38
CA LYS A 90 -19.06 -1.13 -3.76
C LYS A 90 -18.78 -1.45 -2.29
N LEU A 91 -19.80 -1.84 -1.53
CA LEU A 91 -19.64 -2.17 -0.12
C LEU A 91 -18.77 -3.41 0.08
N ALA A 92 -18.95 -4.44 -0.75
CA ALA A 92 -18.15 -5.66 -0.72
C ALA A 92 -16.67 -5.35 -1.01
N GLN A 93 -16.40 -4.44 -1.96
CA GLN A 93 -15.05 -3.98 -2.24
C GLN A 93 -14.44 -3.24 -1.04
N SER A 94 -15.16 -2.29 -0.44
CA SER A 94 -14.69 -1.55 0.74
C SER A 94 -14.40 -2.47 1.94
N VAL A 95 -15.24 -3.48 2.17
CA VAL A 95 -15.01 -4.48 3.22
C VAL A 95 -13.77 -5.30 2.91
N ALA A 96 -13.60 -5.77 1.67
CA ALA A 96 -12.42 -6.52 1.27
C ALA A 96 -11.11 -5.72 1.39
N GLU A 97 -11.15 -4.40 1.16
CA GLU A 97 -9.99 -3.51 1.35
C GLU A 97 -9.61 -3.37 2.82
N LEU A 98 -10.59 -3.28 3.72
CA LEU A 98 -10.36 -3.19 5.17
C LEU A 98 -10.06 -4.55 5.83
N ASP A 99 -10.47 -5.66 5.22
CA ASP A 99 -10.34 -7.01 5.79
C ASP A 99 -8.88 -7.39 6.05
N GLU A 100 -7.97 -7.02 5.15
CA GLU A 100 -6.53 -7.26 5.30
C GLU A 100 -5.97 -6.53 6.54
N VAL A 101 -6.34 -5.26 6.72
CA VAL A 101 -5.94 -4.44 7.86
C VAL A 101 -6.51 -5.00 9.17
N VAL A 102 -7.79 -5.35 9.18
CA VAL A 102 -8.47 -5.88 10.37
C VAL A 102 -7.96 -7.27 10.75
N SER A 103 -7.69 -8.14 9.77
CA SER A 103 -7.09 -9.47 10.01
C SER A 103 -5.71 -9.34 10.64
N ALA A 104 -4.86 -8.46 10.12
CA ALA A 104 -3.55 -8.18 10.70
C ALA A 104 -3.67 -7.59 12.12
N TYR A 105 -4.62 -6.68 12.35
CA TYR A 105 -4.84 -6.08 13.67
C TYR A 105 -5.34 -7.09 14.70
N ARG A 106 -6.22 -8.02 14.32
CA ARG A 106 -6.66 -9.10 15.23
C ARG A 106 -5.50 -10.00 15.65
N ARG A 107 -4.63 -10.38 14.70
CA ARG A 107 -3.42 -11.15 15.01
C ARG A 107 -2.48 -10.39 15.96
N PHE A 108 -2.36 -9.08 15.77
CA PHE A 108 -1.59 -8.23 16.68
C PHE A 108 -2.17 -8.26 18.10
N LYS A 109 -3.49 -8.10 18.28
CA LYS A 109 -4.14 -8.19 19.60
C LYS A 109 -3.99 -9.58 20.23
N ASP A 110 -4.10 -10.63 19.43
CA ASP A 110 -3.95 -12.01 19.92
C ASP A 110 -2.51 -12.26 20.40
N CYS A 111 -1.50 -11.78 19.64
CA CYS A 111 -0.09 -11.84 20.02
C CYS A 111 0.21 -11.00 21.27
N GLU A 112 -0.42 -9.84 21.41
CA GLU A 112 -0.31 -8.97 22.59
C GLU A 112 -0.87 -9.67 23.83
N ARG A 113 -2.06 -10.30 23.72
CA ARG A 113 -2.65 -11.10 24.80
C ARG A 113 -1.75 -12.27 25.21
N GLN A 114 -1.23 -13.02 24.23
CA GLN A 114 -0.30 -14.12 24.51
C GLN A 114 0.97 -13.65 25.25
N LEU A 115 1.50 -12.49 24.87
CA LEU A 115 2.66 -11.90 25.53
C LEU A 115 2.36 -11.47 26.97
N GLU A 116 1.15 -10.95 27.23
CA GLU A 116 0.70 -10.63 28.58
C GLU A 116 0.52 -11.88 29.44
N ASP A 117 -0.10 -12.93 28.88
CA ASP A 117 -0.29 -14.22 29.55
C ASP A 117 1.07 -14.85 29.90
N ALA A 118 2.03 -14.87 28.97
CA ALA A 118 3.39 -15.38 29.21
C ALA A 118 4.13 -14.56 30.29
N LYS A 119 3.97 -13.23 30.30
CA LYS A 119 4.54 -12.35 31.34
C LYS A 119 3.86 -12.53 32.69
N ALA A 120 2.59 -12.91 32.73
CA ALA A 120 1.89 -13.23 33.97
C ALA A 120 2.41 -14.57 34.54
N LEU A 121 2.52 -15.59 33.70
CA LEU A 121 3.11 -16.89 34.06
C LEU A 121 4.53 -16.74 34.61
N ALA A 122 5.37 -15.92 33.97
CA ALA A 122 6.72 -15.62 34.44
C ALA A 122 6.77 -15.04 35.88
N LYS A 123 5.72 -14.33 36.31
CA LYS A 123 5.63 -13.75 37.66
C LYS A 123 5.12 -14.75 38.70
N GLU A 124 4.35 -15.74 38.28
CA GLU A 124 3.72 -16.73 39.15
C GLU A 124 4.63 -17.95 39.42
N GLU A 125 5.44 -18.38 38.43
CA GLU A 125 6.19 -19.65 38.48
C GLU A 125 7.72 -19.49 38.67
N GLY A 126 8.18 -18.39 39.26
CA GLY A 126 9.61 -18.02 39.35
C GLY A 126 10.56 -18.90 40.19
N ASN A 127 10.28 -20.18 40.39
CA ASN A 127 11.11 -21.10 41.21
C ASN A 127 11.75 -22.27 40.44
N ASP A 128 11.41 -22.53 39.18
CA ASP A 128 12.04 -23.57 38.33
C ASP A 128 12.83 -22.91 37.19
N GLU A 129 14.15 -23.16 37.16
CA GLU A 129 15.10 -22.52 36.25
C GLU A 129 14.87 -22.94 34.78
N ASP A 130 14.52 -24.21 34.53
CA ASP A 130 14.23 -24.72 33.18
C ASP A 130 12.92 -24.12 32.63
N MET A 131 11.93 -23.93 33.50
CA MET A 131 10.64 -23.32 33.17
C MET A 131 10.76 -21.81 32.93
N ALA A 132 11.56 -21.12 33.74
CA ALA A 132 11.84 -19.70 33.57
C ALA A 132 12.54 -19.40 32.22
N ASP A 133 13.51 -20.23 31.84
CA ASP A 133 14.21 -20.13 30.55
C ASP A 133 13.28 -20.37 29.35
N MET A 134 12.36 -21.32 29.46
CA MET A 134 11.34 -21.57 28.44
C MET A 134 10.42 -20.36 28.26
N ILE A 135 9.89 -19.82 29.35
CA ILE A 135 8.99 -18.65 29.33
C ILE A 135 9.72 -17.42 28.78
N ALA A 136 10.98 -17.21 29.15
CA ALA A 136 11.78 -16.09 28.64
C ALA A 136 11.95 -16.14 27.11
N ARG A 137 12.20 -17.32 26.54
CA ARG A 137 12.28 -17.52 25.08
C ARG A 137 10.94 -17.29 24.37
N GLU A 138 9.84 -17.71 25.00
CA GLU A 138 8.49 -17.46 24.48
C GLU A 138 8.19 -15.95 24.45
N ILE A 139 8.47 -15.23 25.54
CA ILE A 139 8.35 -13.78 25.62
C ILE A 139 9.18 -13.09 24.53
N GLU A 140 10.43 -13.52 24.31
CA GLU A 140 11.28 -12.98 23.25
C GLU A 140 10.68 -13.21 21.85
N THR A 141 10.21 -14.42 21.59
CA THR A 141 9.58 -14.80 20.31
C THR A 141 8.33 -13.97 20.04
N LEU A 142 7.42 -13.88 21.01
CA LEU A 142 6.19 -13.08 20.92
C LEU A 142 6.50 -11.59 20.76
N THR A 143 7.53 -11.08 21.44
CA THR A 143 7.96 -9.69 21.30
C THR A 143 8.47 -9.39 19.89
N ASN A 144 9.22 -10.31 19.28
CA ASN A 144 9.71 -10.16 17.91
C ASN A 144 8.56 -10.24 16.88
N GLN A 145 7.63 -11.19 17.07
CA GLN A 145 6.42 -11.28 16.24
C GLN A 145 5.57 -10.01 16.32
N LEU A 146 5.42 -9.43 17.51
CA LEU A 146 4.66 -8.20 17.72
C LEU A 146 5.28 -7.03 16.94
N LYS A 147 6.62 -6.91 16.93
CA LYS A 147 7.33 -5.90 16.13
C LYS A 147 7.11 -6.08 14.62
N GLU A 148 7.22 -7.31 14.12
CA GLU A 148 6.98 -7.62 12.70
C GLU A 148 5.54 -7.30 12.28
N LEU A 149 4.56 -7.61 13.14
CA LEU A 149 3.17 -7.28 12.92
C LEU A 149 2.94 -5.77 12.95
N GLU A 150 3.58 -5.04 13.87
CA GLU A 150 3.50 -3.58 13.95
C GLU A 150 4.01 -2.91 12.67
N ASP A 151 5.18 -3.33 12.17
CA ASP A 151 5.76 -2.79 10.94
C ASP A 151 4.90 -3.12 9.71
N SER A 152 4.34 -4.33 9.67
CA SER A 152 3.38 -4.72 8.63
C SER A 152 2.12 -3.84 8.67
N LEU A 153 1.58 -3.56 9.86
CA LEU A 153 0.43 -2.70 10.05
C LEU A 153 0.69 -1.25 9.64
N LYS A 154 1.89 -0.71 9.93
CA LYS A 154 2.29 0.64 9.48
C LYS A 154 2.24 0.76 7.96
N VAL A 155 2.72 -0.27 7.24
CA VAL A 155 2.67 -0.31 5.77
C VAL A 155 1.23 -0.40 5.27
N LEU A 156 0.40 -1.24 5.89
CA LEU A 156 -1.01 -1.42 5.52
C LEU A 156 -1.86 -0.16 5.74
N LEU A 157 -1.51 0.69 6.71
CA LEU A 157 -2.20 1.95 6.99
C LEU A 157 -1.81 3.10 6.06
N LEU A 158 -0.84 2.89 5.16
CA LEU A 158 -0.53 3.89 4.14
C LEU A 158 -1.74 4.05 3.21
N PRO A 159 -2.15 5.31 2.91
CA PRO A 159 -3.28 5.54 2.04
C PRO A 159 -3.00 4.91 0.68
N ALA A 160 -3.86 3.98 0.27
CA ALA A 160 -3.78 3.37 -1.04
C ALA A 160 -4.10 4.40 -2.12
N ASP A 161 -3.40 4.34 -3.25
CA ASP A 161 -3.73 5.14 -4.42
C ASP A 161 -5.02 4.57 -5.05
N PRO A 162 -6.06 5.38 -5.34
CA PRO A 162 -7.27 4.89 -6.03
C PRO A 162 -7.00 4.26 -7.40
N LEU A 163 -5.82 4.48 -7.98
CA LEU A 163 -5.38 3.86 -9.23
C LEU A 163 -4.72 2.49 -9.00
N ASP A 164 -4.29 2.14 -7.79
CA ASP A 164 -3.52 0.92 -7.51
C ASP A 164 -4.24 -0.36 -7.94
N SER A 165 -5.58 -0.39 -7.84
CA SER A 165 -6.42 -1.54 -8.21
C SER A 165 -6.69 -1.65 -9.72
N ARG A 166 -6.27 -0.65 -10.52
CA ARG A 166 -6.60 -0.60 -11.94
C ARG A 166 -5.69 -1.48 -12.79
N ASN A 167 -6.29 -2.00 -13.85
CA ASN A 167 -5.59 -2.59 -14.99
C ASN A 167 -4.84 -1.49 -15.76
N ILE A 168 -3.84 -1.88 -16.54
CA ILE A 168 -3.02 -0.94 -17.29
C ILE A 168 -2.98 -1.28 -18.78
N MET A 169 -2.68 -0.25 -19.56
CA MET A 169 -2.16 -0.40 -20.91
C MET A 169 -0.65 -0.14 -20.88
N LEU A 170 0.13 -1.14 -21.24
CA LEU A 170 1.57 -1.05 -21.32
C LEU A 170 1.97 -0.76 -22.76
N GLU A 171 2.58 0.39 -22.99
CA GLU A 171 3.09 0.80 -24.30
C GLU A 171 4.62 0.87 -24.28
N VAL A 172 5.25 0.07 -25.13
CA VAL A 172 6.70 0.07 -25.38
C VAL A 172 6.96 0.65 -26.76
N ARG A 173 7.79 1.71 -26.83
CA ARG A 173 8.18 2.36 -28.09
C ARG A 173 9.68 2.37 -28.28
N ALA A 174 10.13 1.91 -29.45
CA ALA A 174 11.48 2.14 -29.96
C ALA A 174 11.74 3.64 -30.05
N GLY A 175 12.78 4.14 -29.36
CA GLY A 175 13.23 5.51 -29.49
C GLY A 175 14.53 5.57 -30.29
N THR A 176 15.60 6.15 -29.71
CA THR A 176 16.88 6.28 -30.44
C THR A 176 17.61 4.95 -30.52
N GLY A 177 18.32 4.70 -31.62
CA GLY A 177 19.10 3.47 -31.81
C GLY A 177 18.76 2.62 -33.04
N GLY A 178 17.88 3.09 -33.92
CA GLY A 178 17.55 2.40 -35.18
C GLY A 178 17.04 0.97 -34.93
N ASN A 179 17.59 0.01 -35.67
CA ASN A 179 17.19 -1.39 -35.61
C ASN A 179 17.42 -2.04 -34.23
N GLU A 180 18.50 -1.67 -33.55
CA GLU A 180 18.82 -2.17 -32.20
C GLU A 180 17.77 -1.72 -31.16
N ALA A 181 17.16 -0.55 -31.35
CA ALA A 181 16.07 -0.09 -30.48
C ALA A 181 14.81 -0.96 -30.63
N GLY A 182 14.54 -1.47 -31.85
CA GLY A 182 13.45 -2.40 -32.11
C GLY A 182 13.64 -3.74 -31.41
N ILE A 183 14.86 -4.30 -31.49
CA ILE A 183 15.24 -5.54 -30.82
C ILE A 183 15.10 -5.38 -29.30
N TRP A 184 15.61 -4.28 -28.74
CA TRP A 184 15.50 -3.99 -27.31
C TRP A 184 14.05 -3.81 -26.84
N ALA A 185 13.19 -3.19 -27.64
CA ALA A 185 11.76 -3.12 -27.35
C ALA A 185 11.12 -4.53 -27.30
N GLY A 186 11.53 -5.44 -28.18
CA GLY A 186 11.13 -6.85 -28.14
C GLY A 186 11.56 -7.56 -26.85
N ASP A 187 12.79 -7.32 -26.39
CA ASP A 187 13.30 -7.86 -25.13
C ASP A 187 12.47 -7.39 -23.92
N LEU A 188 12.13 -6.10 -23.86
CA LEU A 188 11.26 -5.56 -22.81
C LEU A 188 9.86 -6.16 -22.84
N VAL A 189 9.25 -6.27 -24.03
CA VAL A 189 7.94 -6.91 -24.18
C VAL A 189 7.97 -8.33 -23.62
N ARG A 190 8.98 -9.12 -23.98
CA ARG A 190 9.17 -10.49 -23.48
C ARG A 190 9.42 -10.52 -21.97
N MET A 191 10.19 -9.58 -21.44
CA MET A 191 10.42 -9.45 -20.00
C MET A 191 9.10 -9.22 -19.25
N TYR A 192 8.28 -8.28 -19.73
CA TYR A 192 7.00 -7.95 -19.09
C TYR A 192 5.97 -9.07 -19.23
N GLN A 193 5.92 -9.79 -20.34
CA GLN A 193 5.09 -11.00 -20.48
C GLN A 193 5.43 -12.04 -19.40
N LYS A 194 6.71 -12.36 -19.22
CA LYS A 194 7.17 -13.27 -18.15
C LYS A 194 6.89 -12.72 -16.75
N TYR A 195 7.02 -11.41 -16.55
CA TYR A 195 6.68 -10.79 -15.27
C TYR A 195 5.17 -10.93 -14.96
N CYS A 196 4.31 -10.78 -15.97
CA CYS A 196 2.87 -11.01 -15.81
C CYS A 196 2.57 -12.46 -15.44
N GLU A 197 3.21 -13.44 -16.09
CA GLU A 197 3.06 -14.87 -15.76
C GLU A 197 3.43 -15.16 -14.31
N ARG A 198 4.56 -14.64 -13.81
CA ARG A 198 4.99 -14.81 -12.41
C ARG A 198 4.01 -14.22 -11.40
N ASN A 199 3.34 -13.12 -11.77
CA ASN A 199 2.35 -12.47 -10.92
C ASN A 199 0.92 -13.01 -11.14
N SER A 200 0.74 -14.07 -11.94
CA SER A 200 -0.58 -14.62 -12.30
C SER A 200 -1.52 -13.57 -12.91
N TRP A 201 -0.96 -12.63 -13.69
CA TRP A 201 -1.72 -11.63 -14.42
C TRP A 201 -2.01 -12.10 -15.84
N LYS A 202 -3.19 -11.73 -16.35
CA LYS A 202 -3.56 -11.97 -17.74
C LYS A 202 -3.07 -10.81 -18.59
N PHE A 203 -2.37 -11.08 -19.68
CA PHE A 203 -1.98 -10.06 -20.65
C PHE A 203 -2.53 -10.39 -22.04
N SER A 204 -2.87 -9.37 -22.83
CA SER A 204 -3.32 -9.51 -24.22
C SER A 204 -2.67 -8.45 -25.09
N PRO A 205 -2.07 -8.81 -26.24
CA PRO A 205 -1.67 -7.81 -27.23
C PRO A 205 -2.90 -7.04 -27.73
N VAL A 206 -2.73 -5.73 -27.94
CA VAL A 206 -3.78 -4.85 -28.48
C VAL A 206 -3.38 -4.32 -29.84
N SER A 207 -2.14 -3.84 -29.99
CA SER A 207 -1.59 -3.35 -31.24
C SER A 207 -0.08 -3.41 -31.21
N TYR A 208 0.56 -3.72 -32.33
CA TYR A 208 2.01 -3.70 -32.45
C TYR A 208 2.43 -3.40 -33.89
N SER A 209 3.65 -2.86 -34.02
CA SER A 209 4.34 -2.61 -35.28
C SER A 209 5.73 -3.22 -35.16
N GLU A 210 6.04 -4.14 -36.06
CA GLU A 210 7.34 -4.82 -36.12
C GLU A 210 8.43 -3.87 -36.62
N ALA A 211 9.67 -4.12 -36.20
CA ALA A 211 10.86 -3.42 -36.70
C ALA A 211 11.57 -4.24 -37.79
N GLU A 212 12.33 -3.57 -38.66
CA GLU A 212 12.89 -4.17 -39.89
C GLU A 212 13.87 -5.33 -39.63
N GLN A 213 14.66 -5.28 -38.56
CA GLN A 213 15.61 -6.34 -38.18
C GLN A 213 15.19 -7.10 -36.91
N GLY A 214 13.89 -7.10 -36.60
CA GLY A 214 13.32 -7.85 -35.48
C GLY A 214 12.96 -7.00 -34.27
N GLY A 215 12.09 -7.57 -33.42
CA GLY A 215 11.47 -6.86 -32.31
C GLY A 215 10.35 -5.92 -32.77
N PHE A 216 10.16 -4.79 -32.07
CA PHE A 216 9.00 -3.92 -32.29
C PHE A 216 9.38 -2.44 -32.35
N LYS A 217 8.81 -1.70 -33.31
CA LYS A 217 8.81 -0.23 -33.29
C LYS A 217 7.87 0.30 -32.22
N THR A 218 6.67 -0.28 -32.13
CA THR A 218 5.69 -0.03 -31.06
C THR A 218 5.01 -1.31 -30.67
N TYR A 219 4.74 -1.50 -29.38
CA TYR A 219 3.97 -2.64 -28.88
C TYR A 219 3.09 -2.19 -27.71
N VAL A 220 1.80 -2.50 -27.81
CA VAL A 220 0.78 -2.14 -26.84
C VAL A 220 0.10 -3.41 -26.35
N MET A 221 0.12 -3.64 -25.04
CA MET A 221 -0.59 -4.75 -24.41
C MET A 221 -1.43 -4.30 -23.21
N GLU A 222 -2.59 -4.93 -23.08
CA GLU A 222 -3.46 -4.79 -21.92
C GLU A 222 -3.06 -5.81 -20.86
N ILE A 223 -2.86 -5.37 -19.62
CA ILE A 223 -2.53 -6.25 -18.48
C ILE A 223 -3.63 -6.14 -17.42
N LYS A 224 -4.24 -7.28 -17.10
CA LYS A 224 -5.34 -7.43 -16.14
C LYS A 224 -4.92 -8.31 -14.96
N GLY A 225 -5.18 -7.84 -13.75
CA GLY A 225 -4.85 -8.59 -12.53
C GLY A 225 -5.01 -7.78 -11.26
N LYS A 226 -4.63 -8.39 -10.13
CA LYS A 226 -4.65 -7.73 -8.82
C LYS A 226 -3.45 -6.77 -8.71
N ARG A 227 -3.73 -5.49 -8.45
CA ARG A 227 -2.76 -4.42 -8.17
C ARG A 227 -1.72 -4.18 -9.26
N VAL A 228 -2.11 -4.25 -10.54
CA VAL A 228 -1.18 -4.12 -11.67
C VAL A 228 -0.54 -2.74 -11.73
N TYR A 229 -1.36 -1.66 -11.69
CA TYR A 229 -0.85 -0.28 -11.72
C TYR A 229 0.10 0.01 -10.56
N SER A 230 -0.26 -0.45 -9.35
CA SER A 230 0.54 -0.23 -8.13
C SER A 230 1.99 -0.70 -8.29
N LYS A 231 2.21 -1.84 -8.95
CA LYS A 231 3.55 -2.41 -9.17
C LYS A 231 4.28 -1.78 -10.36
N LEU A 232 3.57 -1.44 -11.43
CA LEU A 232 4.19 -1.03 -12.70
C LEU A 232 4.24 0.50 -12.90
N LYS A 233 3.63 1.31 -12.02
CA LYS A 233 3.63 2.78 -12.15
C LYS A 233 5.02 3.40 -12.27
N TYR A 234 6.02 2.79 -11.62
CA TYR A 234 7.41 3.26 -11.62
C TYR A 234 8.20 2.86 -12.86
N GLU A 235 7.66 1.98 -13.69
CA GLU A 235 8.31 1.56 -14.93
C GLU A 235 8.12 2.58 -16.05
N SER A 236 7.25 3.56 -15.86
CA SER A 236 7.05 4.64 -16.83
C SER A 236 8.32 5.48 -16.97
N GLY A 237 8.67 5.81 -18.21
CA GLY A 237 9.85 6.60 -18.51
C GLY A 237 10.80 5.93 -19.50
N VAL A 238 12.06 6.33 -19.42
CA VAL A 238 13.06 5.98 -20.43
C VAL A 238 13.95 4.83 -19.98
N HIS A 239 13.91 3.73 -20.74
CA HIS A 239 14.74 2.55 -20.51
C HIS A 239 15.97 2.61 -21.42
N ARG A 240 17.17 2.42 -20.84
CA ARG A 240 18.45 2.47 -21.56
C ARG A 240 19.08 1.09 -21.64
N VAL A 241 19.77 0.83 -22.75
CA VAL A 241 20.54 -0.40 -22.98
C VAL A 241 21.94 -0.06 -23.49
N GLN A 242 22.94 -0.76 -22.98
CA GLN A 242 24.32 -0.73 -23.47
C GLN A 242 24.77 -2.17 -23.67
N ARG A 243 25.01 -2.56 -24.91
CA ARG A 243 25.50 -3.88 -25.33
C ARG A 243 26.15 -3.77 -26.70
N VAL A 244 26.88 -4.80 -27.12
CA VAL A 244 27.30 -4.94 -28.52
C VAL A 244 26.04 -5.17 -29.36
N PRO A 245 25.73 -4.29 -30.33
CA PRO A 245 24.52 -4.42 -31.15
C PRO A 245 24.56 -5.71 -31.96
N LEU A 246 23.41 -6.37 -32.12
CA LEU A 246 23.31 -7.53 -33.00
C LEU A 246 23.36 -7.14 -34.48
N THR A 247 23.22 -5.84 -34.75
CA THR A 247 23.17 -5.24 -36.08
C THR A 247 24.52 -4.69 -36.55
N GLU A 248 25.56 -4.78 -35.71
CA GLU A 248 26.94 -4.45 -36.09
C GLU A 248 27.64 -5.73 -36.58
N THR A 249 28.22 -5.66 -37.79
CA THR A 249 29.05 -6.73 -38.40
C THR A 249 30.48 -6.25 -38.53
#